data_AF-A0A951RBD5-F1
#
_entry.id   AF-A0A951RBD5-F1
#
_cell.length_a   1.000
_cell.length_b   1.000
_cell.length_c   1.000
_cell.angle_alpha   90.00
_cell.angle_beta   90.00
_cell.angle_gamma   90.00
#
_symmetry.space_group_name_H-M   'P 1'
#
loop_
_entity.id
_entity.type
_entity.pdbx_description
1 polymer ?
#
loop_
_entity_poly.entity_id
_entity_poly.type
_entity_poly.pdbx_seq_one_letter_code
_entity_poly.pdbx_strand_id
1 'polypeptide(L)'
;MASFIKHYIGKGVEHETLDLVKVTLKMEEVLKFKHKFEGSEYLTFELARLQEVDKFGRTHTCYVSTKEETPESEPAEVSKNSKPKK
;
A
#
# COMPACT_ATOMS: atom_id res chain seq x y z
N MET A 1 -20.01 -0.59 -13.13
CA MET A 1 -18.71 -1.18 -12.75
C MET A 1 -18.41 -0.71 -11.36
N ALA A 2 -18.15 -1.60 -10.40
CA ALA A 2 -17.71 -1.17 -9.07
C ALA A 2 -16.33 -0.52 -9.22
N SER A 3 -16.22 0.75 -8.84
CA SER A 3 -14.95 1.46 -8.78
C SER A 3 -14.25 1.09 -7.47
N PHE A 4 -12.98 0.70 -7.60
CA PHE A 4 -12.13 0.38 -6.47
C PHE A 4 -11.03 1.43 -6.37
N ILE A 5 -10.89 2.03 -5.19
CA ILE A 5 -9.84 3.02 -4.92
C ILE A 5 -8.64 2.27 -4.34
N LYS A 6 -7.45 2.55 -4.88
CA LYS A 6 -6.19 1.99 -4.37
C LYS A 6 -5.58 2.96 -3.37
N HIS A 7 -5.42 2.52 -2.13
CA HIS A 7 -4.73 3.27 -1.09
C HIS A 7 -3.31 2.72 -0.93
N TYR A 8 -2.31 3.60 -0.95
CA TYR A 8 -0.94 3.25 -0.60
C TYR A 8 -0.85 2.97 0.91
N ILE A 9 -0.28 1.81 1.27
CA ILE A 9 -0.14 1.39 2.68
C ILE A 9 1.31 1.10 3.07
N GLY A 10 2.25 1.06 2.11
CA GLY A 10 3.66 0.89 2.42
C GLY A 10 4.51 0.42 1.26
N LYS A 11 5.73 -0.03 1.57
CA LYS A 11 6.68 -0.59 0.61
C LYS A 11 7.34 -1.83 1.19
N GLY A 12 7.71 -2.75 0.31
CA GLY A 12 8.37 -4.01 0.63
C GLY A 12 9.72 -4.18 -0.05
N VAL A 13 10.48 -5.14 0.45
CA VAL A 13 11.77 -5.57 -0.10
C VAL A 13 11.62 -7.02 -0.53
N GLU A 14 11.98 -7.30 -1.78
CA GLU A 14 12.08 -8.66 -2.32
C GLU A 14 13.25 -9.38 -1.65
N HIS A 15 13.04 -10.65 -1.29
CA HIS A 15 14.07 -11.45 -0.66
C HIS A 15 15.13 -11.87 -1.68
N GLU A 16 16.38 -12.00 -1.24
CA GLU A 16 17.52 -12.22 -2.15
C GLU A 16 17.49 -13.59 -2.82
N THR A 17 17.02 -14.62 -2.11
CA THR A 17 17.06 -16.03 -2.55
C THR A 17 15.70 -16.69 -2.69
N LEU A 18 14.64 -16.06 -2.17
CA LEU A 18 13.30 -16.64 -2.15
C LEU A 18 12.39 -15.74 -2.99
N ASP A 19 11.46 -16.35 -3.72
CA ASP A 19 10.43 -15.62 -4.47
C ASP A 19 9.35 -15.12 -3.49
N LEU A 20 9.74 -14.17 -2.65
CA LEU A 20 8.88 -13.54 -1.64
C LEU A 20 9.22 -12.07 -1.49
N VAL A 21 8.20 -11.28 -1.15
CA VAL A 21 8.34 -9.86 -0.80
C VAL A 21 8.02 -9.68 0.68
N LYS A 22 8.99 -9.16 1.43
CA LYS A 22 8.82 -8.80 2.83
C LYS A 22 8.27 -7.39 2.93
N VAL A 23 7.11 -7.25 3.57
CA VAL A 23 6.45 -5.96 3.80
C VAL A 23 6.22 -5.79 5.30
N THR A 24 6.52 -4.60 5.82
CA THR A 24 6.21 -4.23 7.20
C THR A 24 5.17 -3.12 7.16
N LEU A 25 4.03 -3.33 7.81
CA LEU A 25 2.90 -2.40 7.81
C LEU A 25 2.47 -2.10 9.24
N LYS A 26 1.91 -0.91 9.47
CA LYS A 26 1.38 -0.53 10.77
C LYS A 26 -0.01 -1.14 10.96
N MET A 27 -0.18 -1.94 12.00
CA MET A 27 -1.45 -2.67 12.27
C MET A 27 -2.67 -1.73 12.34
N GLU A 28 -2.53 -0.58 12.99
CA GLU A 28 -3.60 0.42 13.15
C GLU A 28 -4.15 0.95 11.82
N GLU A 29 -3.30 1.05 10.79
CA GLU A 29 -3.67 1.54 9.47
C GLU A 29 -4.28 0.43 8.63
N VAL A 30 -3.67 -0.75 8.68
CA VAL A 30 -4.08 -1.92 7.92
C VAL A 30 -5.45 -2.42 8.37
N LEU A 31 -5.71 -2.49 9.67
CA LEU A 31 -6.99 -2.97 10.20
C LEU A 31 -8.20 -2.13 9.77
N LYS A 32 -8.01 -0.87 9.34
CA LYS A 32 -9.08 -0.03 8.79
C LYS A 32 -9.63 -0.55 7.46
N PHE A 33 -8.83 -1.32 6.73
CA PHE A 33 -9.16 -1.86 5.40
C PHE A 33 -9.63 -3.32 5.45
N LYS A 34 -9.85 -3.86 6.65
CA LYS A 34 -10.36 -5.23 6.80
C LYS A 34 -11.79 -5.32 6.29
N HIS A 35 -12.14 -6.43 5.67
CA HIS A 35 -13.49 -6.72 5.20
C HIS A 35 -13.97 -8.07 5.74
N LYS A 36 -15.28 -8.23 5.86
CA LYS A 36 -15.88 -9.50 6.29
C LYS A 36 -16.33 -10.30 5.08
N PHE A 37 -15.96 -11.57 5.05
CA PHE A 37 -16.41 -12.52 4.05
C PHE A 37 -16.72 -13.84 4.75
N GLU A 38 -17.91 -14.41 4.53
CA GLU A 38 -18.34 -15.68 5.14
C GLU A 38 -18.16 -15.75 6.68
N GLY A 39 -18.39 -14.62 7.37
CA GLY A 39 -18.26 -14.52 8.84
C GLY A 39 -16.83 -14.37 9.35
N SER A 40 -15.82 -14.40 8.48
CA SER A 40 -14.41 -14.21 8.83
C SER A 40 -13.90 -12.84 8.38
N GLU A 41 -12.91 -12.30 9.10
CA GLU A 41 -12.26 -11.02 8.76
C GLU A 41 -11.04 -11.28 7.86
N TYR A 42 -10.99 -10.58 6.72
CA TYR A 42 -9.94 -10.69 5.73
C TYR A 42 -9.32 -9.34 5.41
N LEU A 43 -8.10 -9.40 4.90
CA LEU A 43 -7.41 -8.25 4.36
C LEU A 43 -6.68 -8.66 3.09
N THR A 44 -6.78 -7.81 2.07
CA THR A 44 -6.17 -8.05 0.77
C THR A 44 -5.30 -6.86 0.42
N PHE A 45 -4.06 -7.14 0.06
CA PHE A 45 -3.11 -6.15 -0.43
C PHE A 45 -2.54 -6.59 -1.77
N GLU A 46 -2.21 -5.61 -2.59
CA GLU A 46 -1.58 -5.77 -3.89
C GLU A 46 -0.16 -5.21 -3.83
N LEU A 47 0.79 -5.96 -4.37
CA LEU A 47 2.18 -5.52 -4.48
C LEU A 47 2.50 -5.17 -5.92
N ALA A 48 3.02 -3.97 -6.14
CA ALA A 48 3.48 -3.49 -7.42
C ALA A 48 5.00 -3.31 -7.39
N ARG A 49 5.71 -3.92 -8.35
CA ARG A 49 7.16 -3.75 -8.49
C ARG A 49 7.49 -2.32 -8.92
N LEU A 50 8.48 -1.72 -8.27
CA LEU A 50 9.01 -0.41 -8.65
C LEU A 50 9.90 -0.53 -9.90
N GLN A 51 9.87 0.49 -10.75
CA GLN A 51 10.79 0.57 -11.89
C GLN A 51 12.24 0.74 -11.43
N GLU A 52 12.45 1.55 -10.39
CA GLU A 52 13.75 1.76 -9.76
C GLU A 52 13.63 1.50 -8.25
N VAL A 53 14.67 0.88 -7.68
CA VAL A 53 14.75 0.61 -6.25
C VAL A 53 14.88 1.93 -5.50
N ASP A 54 14.12 2.08 -4.40
CA ASP A 54 14.19 3.29 -3.57
C ASP A 54 15.56 3.40 -2.85
N LYS A 55 15.88 4.57 -2.30
CA LYS A 55 17.11 4.85 -1.54
C LYS A 55 17.35 3.92 -0.34
N PHE A 56 16.30 3.23 0.10
CA PHE A 56 16.31 2.28 1.22
C PHE A 56 16.29 0.81 0.77
N GLY A 57 16.53 0.52 -0.52
CA GLY A 57 16.57 -0.85 -1.04
C GLY A 57 15.19 -1.49 -1.25
N ARG A 58 14.11 -0.69 -1.21
CA ARG A 58 12.73 -1.20 -1.37
C ARG A 58 12.40 -1.39 -2.83
N THR A 59 11.88 -2.56 -3.18
CA THR A 59 11.64 -3.00 -4.56
C THR A 59 10.16 -3.01 -4.93
N HIS A 60 9.26 -3.07 -3.96
CA HIS A 60 7.82 -3.17 -4.19
C HIS A 60 7.04 -2.11 -3.40
N THR A 61 5.91 -1.70 -3.93
CA THR A 61 4.92 -0.84 -3.28
C THR A 61 3.67 -1.65 -2.96
N CYS A 62 3.13 -1.43 -1.76
CA CYS A 62 1.97 -2.14 -1.25
C CYS A 62 0.74 -1.24 -1.28
N TYR A 63 -0.35 -1.75 -1.86
CA TYR A 63 -1.64 -1.08 -1.98
C TYR A 63 -2.76 -1.92 -1.39
N VAL A 64 -3.84 -1.27 -0.97
CA VAL A 64 -5.12 -1.93 -0.64
C VAL A 64 -6.23 -1.35 -1.50
N SER A 65 -7.15 -2.22 -1.93
CA SER A 65 -8.27 -1.85 -2.78
C SER A 65 -9.55 -1.83 -1.94
N THR A 66 -10.24 -0.69 -1.87
CA THR A 66 -11.54 -0.54 -1.19
C THR A 66 -12.65 -0.38 -2.23
N LYS A 67 -13.82 -0.99 -1.99
CA LYS A 67 -15.02 -0.74 -2.79
C LYS A 67 -15.56 0.64 -2.40
N GLU A 68 -15.87 1.49 -3.39
CA GLU A 68 -16.55 2.76 -3.10
C GLU A 68 -17.93 2.52 -2.50
N GLU A 69 -18.02 2.60 -1.17
CA GLU A 69 -19.16 3.16 -0.46
C GLU A 69 -18.63 4.42 0.22
N THR A 70 -18.90 5.60 -0.33
CA THR A 70 -18.56 6.89 0.31
C THR A 70 -19.06 6.92 1.76
N PRO A 71 -18.21 7.20 2.75
CA PRO A 71 -18.06 8.59 3.19
C PRO A 71 -16.63 9.02 3.63
N GLU A 72 -16.29 10.26 3.24
CA GLU A 72 -15.54 11.31 3.94
C GLU A 72 -14.20 11.05 4.69
N SER A 73 -13.19 11.88 4.32
CA SER A 73 -12.00 12.34 5.10
C SER A 73 -10.78 11.39 5.10
N GLU A 74 -9.53 11.72 4.75
CA GLU A 74 -8.77 12.97 4.59
C GLU A 74 -7.67 12.80 3.49
N PRO A 75 -7.18 13.90 2.89
CA PRO A 75 -6.21 13.87 1.80
C PRO A 75 -4.81 13.46 2.30
N ALA A 76 -4.28 12.33 1.82
CA ALA A 76 -2.88 11.99 2.05
C ALA A 76 -1.99 12.97 1.26
N GLU A 77 -1.32 13.83 2.01
CA GLU A 77 -0.36 14.82 1.54
C GLU A 77 0.61 14.23 0.52
N VAL A 78 0.62 14.84 -0.65
CA VAL A 78 1.69 14.67 -1.63
C VAL A 78 2.96 15.25 -0.99
N SER A 79 3.85 14.39 -0.48
CA SER A 79 5.19 14.80 -0.07
C SER A 79 6.02 15.20 -1.29
N LYS A 80 5.75 16.39 -1.85
CA LYS A 80 6.70 17.07 -2.73
C LYS A 80 7.81 17.63 -1.86
N ASN A 81 8.89 16.87 -1.68
CA ASN A 81 10.17 17.52 -1.42
C ASN A 81 11.32 16.73 -2.02
N SER A 82 11.90 17.25 -3.10
CA SER A 82 13.30 17.72 -3.08
C SER A 82 13.79 18.07 -4.48
N LYS A 83 14.05 19.37 -4.70
CA LYS A 83 15.40 19.89 -4.94
C LYS A 83 15.34 21.42 -5.17
N PRO A 84 16.05 22.24 -4.38
CA PRO A 84 16.44 23.57 -4.82
C PRO A 84 17.63 23.42 -5.77
N LYS A 85 17.63 24.10 -6.91
CA LYS A 85 18.85 24.30 -7.70
C LYS A 85 18.88 25.70 -8.32
N LYS A 86 19.74 26.50 -7.68
CA LYS A 86 20.65 27.54 -8.20
C LYS A 86 20.05 28.80 -8.81
#